data_AF-A0A2M7QCG3-F1
#
_entry.id   AF-A0A2M7QCG3-F1
#
_cell.length_a   1.000
_cell.length_b   1.000
_cell.length_c   1.000
_cell.angle_alpha   90.00
_cell.angle_beta   90.00
_cell.angle_gamma   90.00
#
_symmetry.space_group_name_H-M   'P 1'
#
loop_
_entity.id
_entity.type
_entity.pdbx_description
1 polymer ?
#
loop_
_entity_poly.entity_id
_entity_poly.type
_entity_poly.pdbx_seq_one_letter_code
_entity_poly.pdbx_strand_id
1 'polypeptide(L)'
;MQQINKNHLSAKNPLVVIGFAEPSLVFYLNTKDVLFVESGDAASIVQNNPGSMLLLDQENFKQIVENKPQFALLDRTKGYNYSKGKWVELYLVRYNYYPI
;
A
#
# COMPACT_ATOMS: atom_id res chain seq x y z
N MET A 1 13.10 8.43 8.57
CA MET A 1 11.62 8.45 8.55
C MET A 1 11.18 8.34 7.11
N GLN A 2 10.37 7.34 6.77
CA GLN A 2 9.83 7.22 5.40
C GLN A 2 8.67 8.21 5.27
N GLN A 3 8.84 9.21 4.41
CA GLN A 3 7.80 10.19 4.11
C GLN A 3 7.25 9.87 2.72
N ILE A 4 5.99 9.47 2.64
CA ILE A 4 5.33 9.37 1.33
C ILE A 4 5.20 10.78 0.76
N ASN A 5 5.58 10.94 -0.51
CA ASN A 5 5.43 12.22 -1.19
C ASN A 5 3.93 12.57 -1.30
N LYS A 6 3.47 13.47 -0.43
CA LYS A 6 2.06 13.84 -0.31
C LYS A 6 1.46 14.44 -1.58
N ASN A 7 2.29 14.94 -2.49
CA ASN A 7 1.82 15.54 -3.74
C ASN A 7 1.15 14.53 -4.68
N HIS A 8 1.32 13.22 -4.43
CA HIS A 8 0.72 12.15 -5.23
C HIS A 8 -0.55 11.55 -4.58
N LEU A 9 -0.88 11.97 -3.35
CA LEU A 9 -2.04 11.51 -2.60
C LEU A 9 -3.12 12.58 -2.57
N SER A 10 -4.38 12.15 -2.65
CA SER A 10 -5.53 13.02 -2.46
C SER A 10 -6.74 12.20 -2.04
N ALA A 11 -7.82 12.86 -1.60
CA ALA A 11 -9.10 12.18 -1.35
C ALA A 11 -9.62 11.38 -2.57
N LYS A 12 -9.24 11.76 -3.80
CA LYS A 12 -9.60 11.05 -5.04
C LYS A 12 -8.61 9.95 -5.44
N ASN A 13 -7.41 9.95 -4.85
CA ASN A 13 -6.36 8.97 -5.07
C ASN A 13 -5.65 8.68 -3.74
N PRO A 14 -6.33 8.00 -2.79
CA PRO A 14 -5.77 7.74 -1.48
C PRO A 14 -4.68 6.67 -1.55
N LEU A 15 -3.86 6.59 -0.51
CA LEU A 15 -3.01 5.43 -0.29
C LEU A 15 -3.88 4.27 0.15
N VAL A 16 -3.94 3.21 -0.66
CA VAL A 16 -4.70 2.00 -0.32
C VAL A 16 -3.83 1.11 0.57
N VAL A 17 -4.30 0.81 1.77
CA VAL A 17 -3.59 -0.01 2.75
C VAL A 17 -4.34 -1.32 2.92
N ILE A 18 -3.63 -2.45 2.75
CA ILE A 18 -4.24 -3.78 2.76
C ILE A 18 -3.61 -4.63 3.86
N GLY A 19 -4.47 -5.32 4.62
CA GLY A 19 -4.03 -6.24 5.69
C GLY A 19 -3.57 -5.55 6.98
N PHE A 20 -3.71 -4.23 7.07
CA PHE A 20 -3.46 -3.46 8.29
C PHE A 20 -4.69 -2.68 8.71
N ALA A 21 -5.04 -2.77 9.99
CA ALA A 21 -6.05 -1.94 10.64
C ALA A 21 -5.44 -1.21 11.84
N GLU A 22 -4.16 -0.84 11.76
CA GLU A 22 -3.43 -0.24 12.88
C GLU A 22 -3.38 1.29 12.74
N PRO A 23 -3.97 2.06 13.70
CA PRO A 23 -3.94 3.52 13.67
C PRO A 23 -2.54 4.11 13.64
N SER A 24 -1.56 3.41 14.25
CA SER A 24 -0.14 3.77 14.26
C SER A 24 0.47 3.93 12.86
N LEU A 25 -0.06 3.20 11.87
CA LEU A 25 0.41 3.25 10.50
C LEU A 25 0.07 4.60 9.84
N VAL A 26 -1.10 5.18 10.13
CA VAL A 26 -1.48 6.51 9.62
C VAL A 26 -0.50 7.58 10.11
N PHE A 27 -0.10 7.52 11.39
CA PHE A 27 0.88 8.43 11.95
C PHE A 27 2.25 8.30 11.29
N TYR A 28 2.68 7.06 11.02
CA TYR A 28 3.95 6.80 10.33
C TYR A 28 3.94 7.34 8.89
N LEU A 29 2.82 7.19 8.18
CA LEU A 29 2.67 7.62 6.78
C LEU A 29 2.53 9.14 6.62
N ASN A 30 2.27 9.86 7.71
CA ASN A 30 2.11 11.32 7.74
C ASN A 30 1.06 11.83 6.74
N THR A 31 -0.01 11.07 6.47
CA THR A 31 -1.08 11.47 5.56
C THR A 31 -2.43 11.00 6.08
N LYS A 32 -3.47 11.79 5.82
CA LYS A 32 -4.87 11.46 6.14
C LYS A 32 -5.61 10.82 4.98
N ASP A 33 -5.04 10.89 3.78
CA ASP A 33 -5.62 10.34 2.55
C ASP A 33 -5.26 8.86 2.43
N VAL A 34 -5.76 8.07 3.37
CA VAL A 34 -5.53 6.62 3.50
C VAL A 34 -6.86 5.90 3.43
N LEU A 35 -6.92 4.85 2.61
CA LEU A 35 -8.06 3.95 2.53
C LEU A 35 -7.65 2.55 2.98
N PHE A 36 -8.17 2.12 4.11
CA PHE A 36 -7.96 0.76 4.62
C PHE A 36 -8.96 -0.19 3.98
N VAL A 37 -8.47 -1.26 3.38
CA VAL A 37 -9.30 -2.24 2.66
C VAL A 37 -8.86 -3.66 2.98
N GLU A 38 -9.78 -4.60 2.83
CA GLU A 38 -9.45 -6.02 2.87
C GLU A 38 -8.80 -6.45 1.55
N SER A 39 -8.03 -7.55 1.60
CA SER A 39 -7.25 -8.03 0.45
C SER A 39 -8.10 -8.41 -0.77
N GLY A 40 -9.37 -8.80 -0.56
CA GLY A 40 -10.32 -9.12 -1.63
C GLY A 40 -10.70 -7.93 -2.52
N ASP A 41 -10.85 -6.73 -1.94
CA ASP A 41 -11.32 -5.53 -2.65
C ASP A 41 -10.18 -4.73 -3.30
N ALA A 42 -8.96 -4.96 -2.83
CA ALA A 42 -7.74 -4.28 -3.26
C ALA A 42 -7.57 -4.21 -4.77
N ALA A 43 -7.75 -5.34 -5.46
CA ALA A 43 -7.49 -5.46 -6.90
C ALA A 43 -8.47 -4.62 -7.74
N SER A 44 -9.75 -4.65 -7.37
CA SER A 44 -10.80 -3.88 -8.05
C SER A 44 -10.61 -2.38 -7.85
N ILE A 45 -10.20 -1.94 -6.65
CA ILE A 45 -9.99 -0.53 -6.33
C ILE A 45 -8.85 0.07 -7.18
N VAL A 46 -7.77 -0.67 -7.37
CA VAL A 46 -6.56 -0.17 -8.05
C VAL A 46 -6.66 -0.27 -9.57
N GLN A 47 -7.38 -1.27 -10.10
CA GLN A 47 -7.67 -1.37 -11.53
C GLN A 47 -8.53 -0.20 -12.02
N ASN A 48 -9.49 0.25 -11.21
CA ASN A 48 -10.36 1.37 -11.54
C ASN A 48 -9.68 2.74 -11.36
N ASN A 49 -8.50 2.79 -10.74
CA ASN A 49 -7.77 4.03 -10.45
C ASN A 49 -6.28 3.92 -10.86
N PRO A 50 -5.98 4.08 -12.16
CA PRO A 50 -4.61 4.13 -12.68
C PRO A 50 -3.71 5.08 -11.87
N GLY A 51 -2.54 4.59 -11.46
CA GLY A 51 -1.59 5.37 -10.66
C GLY A 51 -1.82 5.33 -9.15
N SER A 52 -2.80 4.56 -8.67
CA SER A 52 -3.00 4.28 -7.24
C SER A 52 -1.75 3.68 -6.61
N MET A 53 -1.48 4.08 -5.37
CA MET A 53 -0.43 3.50 -4.54
C MET A 53 -1.03 2.56 -3.52
N LEU A 54 -0.39 1.41 -3.33
CA LEU A 54 -0.78 0.40 -2.36
C LEU A 54 0.35 0.21 -1.35
N LEU A 55 -0.03 0.05 -0.09
CA LEU A 55 0.85 -0.38 0.99
C LEU A 55 0.39 -1.75 1.50
N LEU A 56 1.30 -2.72 1.43
CA LEU A 56 1.02 -4.14 1.67
C LEU A 56 2.02 -4.72 2.67
N ASP A 57 1.62 -5.75 3.41
CA ASP A 57 2.59 -6.64 4.04
C ASP A 57 3.18 -7.64 3.04
N GLN A 58 4.14 -8.44 3.51
CA GLN A 58 4.77 -9.45 2.69
C GLN A 58 3.80 -10.51 2.14
N GLU A 59 2.80 -10.92 2.92
CA GLU A 59 1.85 -11.95 2.49
C GLU A 59 0.97 -11.44 1.35
N ASN A 60 0.40 -10.25 1.52
CA ASN A 60 -0.40 -9.58 0.50
C ASN A 60 0.44 -9.19 -0.72
N PHE A 61 1.70 -8.80 -0.55
CA PHE A 61 2.60 -8.52 -1.67
C PHE A 61 2.78 -9.76 -2.57
N LYS A 62 3.04 -10.93 -1.98
CA LYS A 62 3.21 -12.18 -2.74
C LYS A 62 1.94 -12.58 -3.49
N GLN A 63 0.78 -12.43 -2.85
CA GLN A 63 -0.51 -12.82 -3.44
C GLN A 63 -0.98 -11.83 -4.52
N ILE A 64 -0.76 -10.53 -4.31
CA ILE A 64 -1.38 -9.49 -5.13
C ILE A 64 -0.43 -8.94 -6.18
N VAL A 65 0.89 -8.90 -5.92
CA VAL A 65 1.84 -8.09 -6.69
C VAL A 65 2.99 -8.87 -7.33
N GLU A 66 3.63 -9.81 -6.62
CA GLU A 66 4.95 -10.37 -6.96
C GLU A 66 5.10 -10.85 -8.42
N ASN A 67 4.03 -11.34 -9.04
CA ASN A 67 4.03 -11.84 -10.43
C ASN A 67 3.14 -11.04 -11.38
N LYS A 68 2.82 -9.77 -11.05
CA LYS A 68 1.91 -8.93 -11.82
C LYS A 68 2.64 -7.70 -12.39
N PRO A 69 2.96 -7.66 -13.70
CA PRO A 69 3.80 -6.61 -14.31
C PRO A 69 3.16 -5.21 -14.27
N GLN A 70 1.85 -5.13 -14.10
CA GLN A 70 1.12 -3.88 -13.84
C GLN A 70 1.51 -3.16 -12.54
N PHE A 71 2.31 -3.75 -11.66
CA PHE A 71 2.74 -3.11 -10.43
C PHE A 71 4.23 -2.78 -10.45
N ALA A 72 4.57 -1.54 -10.08
CA ALA A 72 5.93 -1.13 -9.81
C ALA A 72 6.17 -1.08 -8.30
N LEU A 73 7.24 -1.73 -7.83
CA LEU A 73 7.73 -1.55 -6.46
C LEU A 73 8.37 -0.17 -6.34
N LEU A 74 7.82 0.67 -5.47
CA LEU A 74 8.35 2.00 -5.18
C LEU A 74 9.32 1.98 -4.01
N ASP A 75 8.98 1.24 -2.95
CA ASP A 75 9.80 1.18 -1.73
C ASP A 75 9.50 -0.09 -0.91
N ARG A 76 10.45 -0.49 -0.06
CA ARG A 76 10.32 -1.58 0.91
C ARG A 76 10.96 -1.17 2.22
N THR A 77 10.23 -1.32 3.31
CA THR A 77 10.75 -1.08 4.66
C THR A 77 10.48 -2.26 5.58
N LYS A 78 11.31 -2.40 6.61
CA LYS A 78 11.15 -3.39 7.66
C LYS A 78 10.98 -2.67 8.99
N GLY A 79 9.92 -3.00 9.71
CA GLY A 79 9.58 -2.41 11.00
C GLY A 79 9.23 -3.47 12.03
N TYR A 80 9.29 -3.12 13.30
CA TYR A 80 8.81 -3.98 14.36
C TYR A 80 7.35 -3.64 14.68
N ASN A 81 6.45 -4.60 14.53
CA ASN A 81 5.07 -4.48 14.98
C ASN A 81 5.04 -4.80 16.48
N TYR A 82 4.97 -3.76 17.31
CA TYR A 82 4.94 -3.88 18.78
C TYR A 82 3.67 -4.56 19.30
N SER A 83 2.53 -4.38 18.62
CA SER A 83 1.26 -5.01 19.00
C SER A 83 1.31 -6.54 18.82
N LYS A 84 2.02 -7.03 17.80
CA LYS A 84 2.14 -8.45 17.46
C LYS A 84 3.49 -9.06 17.86
N GLY A 85 4.39 -8.27 18.45
CA GLY A 85 5.71 -8.73 18.89
C GLY A 85 6.59 -9.30 17.78
N LYS A 86 6.43 -8.85 16.53
CA LYS A 86 7.16 -9.43 15.38
C LYS A 86 7.65 -8.37 14.40
N TRP A 87 8.75 -8.70 13.70
CA TRP A 87 9.18 -7.93 12.54
C TRP A 87 8.20 -8.12 11.39
N VAL A 88 7.87 -7.02 10.72
CA VAL A 88 7.03 -6.97 9.54
C VAL A 88 7.75 -6.23 8.43
N GLU A 89 7.49 -6.62 7.20
CA GLU A 89 7.94 -5.91 6.02
C GLU A 89 6.75 -5.27 5.33
N LEU A 90 6.94 -4.02 4.94
CA LEU A 90 5.96 -3.21 4.23
C LEU A 90 6.48 -2.91 2.84
N TYR A 91 5.59 -3.04 1.86
CA TYR A 91 5.87 -2.83 0.45
C TYR A 91 4.97 -1.71 -0.05
N LEU A 92 5.58 -0.65 -0.58
CA LEU A 92 4.88 0.41 -1.28
C LEU A 92 4.98 0.15 -2.78
N VAL A 93 3.84 0.00 -3.44
CA VAL A 93 3.77 -0.29 -4.87
C VAL A 93 2.84 0.67 -5.57
N ARG A 94 3.02 0.85 -6.87
CA ARG A 94 2.14 1.65 -7.73
C ARG A 94 1.52 0.77 -8.81
N TYR A 95 0.22 0.90 -9.02
CA TYR A 95 -0.43 0.30 -10.19
C TYR A 95 -0.18 1.16 -11.43
N ASN A 96 0.64 0.65 -12.35
CA ASN A 96 0.88 1.20 -13.66
C ASN A 96 -0.16 0.63 -14.62
N TYR A 97 -1.05 1.49 -15.10
CA TYR A 97 -1.97 1.10 -16.16
C TYR A 97 -1.20 0.92 -17.47
N TYR A 98 -1.16 -0.32 -17.95
CA TYR A 98 -0.77 -0.62 -19.32
C TYR A 98 -2.05 -0.89 -20.12
N PRO A 99 -2.41 -0.06 -21.11
CA PRO A 99 -3.42 -0.46 -22.08
C PRO A 99 -2.87 -1.67 -22.83
N ILE A 100 -3.58 -2.79 -22.72
CA ILE A 100 -3.35 -4.00 -23.52
C ILE A 100 -3.96 -3.77 -24.91
#